data_AF-A0A9P0LF29-F1
#
_entry.id   AF-A0A9P0LF29-F1
#
_cell.length_a   1.000
_cell.length_b   1.000
_cell.length_c   1.000
_cell.angle_alpha   90.00
_cell.angle_beta   90.00
_cell.angle_gamma   90.00
#
_symmetry.space_group_name_H-M   'P 1'
#
loop_
_entity.id
_entity.type
_entity.pdbx_description
1 polymer ?
#
loop_
_entity_poly.entity_id
_entity_poly.type
_entity_poly.pdbx_seq_one_letter_code
_entity_poly.pdbx_strand_id
1 'polypeptide(L)'
;MAMTFHRFNKRRFFKQFWLTFRPYMLNGYEDPHFEDKIQNIYEQLKPLYLQLHAYVRFKLRQKYGDVVSETGPIPAHLLGDIMAQNWREIADFTLPFPNVGDNDLTQELIDQNYTAIQIAKTAEDFFKSLNLTEMPESFWEKSIFTKSEDKPMVCMASSWDFSDGKDFR
;
A
#
# COMPACT_ATOMS: atom_id res chain seq x y z
N MET A 1 40.56 28.99 -22.27
CA MET A 1 39.54 29.04 -21.19
C MET A 1 39.09 27.60 -20.94
N ALA A 2 39.73 26.89 -20.00
CA ALA A 2 39.41 25.49 -19.72
C ALA A 2 38.27 25.45 -18.68
N MET A 3 37.09 24.97 -19.09
CA MET A 3 36.01 24.68 -18.15
C MET A 3 36.38 23.44 -17.32
N THR A 4 36.73 23.66 -16.07
CA THR A 4 36.92 22.61 -15.07
C THR A 4 35.56 22.02 -14.71
N PHE A 5 35.23 20.86 -15.28
CA PHE A 5 34.10 20.06 -14.81
C PHE A 5 34.35 19.64 -13.36
N HIS A 6 33.62 20.23 -12.43
CA HIS A 6 33.65 19.86 -11.03
C HIS A 6 33.17 18.41 -10.88
N ARG A 7 34.06 17.56 -10.36
CA ARG A 7 33.78 16.16 -10.02
C ARG A 7 32.56 16.11 -9.09
N PHE A 8 31.44 15.55 -9.54
CA PHE A 8 30.23 15.39 -8.73
C PHE A 8 30.53 14.50 -7.52
N ASN A 9 30.67 15.10 -6.35
CA ASN A 9 30.93 14.38 -5.12
C ASN A 9 29.61 13.84 -4.55
N LYS A 10 29.26 12.60 -4.95
CA LYS A 10 28.04 11.91 -4.50
C LYS A 10 27.84 11.99 -2.98
N ARG A 11 28.90 11.84 -2.16
CA ARG A 11 28.79 11.89 -0.70
C ARG A 11 28.36 13.26 -0.16
N ARG A 12 28.79 14.35 -0.78
CA ARG A 12 28.40 15.72 -0.41
C ARG A 12 26.97 16.03 -0.85
N PHE A 13 26.60 15.59 -2.06
CA PHE A 13 25.24 15.72 -2.57
C PHE A 13 24.22 14.94 -1.71
N PHE A 14 24.52 13.67 -1.38
CA PHE A 14 23.66 12.87 -0.51
C PHE A 14 23.50 13.51 0.87
N LYS A 15 24.59 13.99 1.50
CA LYS A 15 24.48 14.69 2.78
C LYS A 15 23.60 15.94 2.68
N GLN A 16 23.76 16.75 1.65
CA GLN A 16 22.95 17.97 1.47
C GLN A 16 21.48 17.65 1.19
N PHE A 17 21.20 16.61 0.39
CA PHE A 17 19.85 16.14 0.09
C PHE A 17 19.12 15.69 1.36
N TRP A 18 19.75 14.86 2.20
CA TRP A 18 19.12 14.42 3.46
C TRP A 18 18.93 15.54 4.48
N LEU A 19 19.83 16.53 4.51
CA LEU A 19 19.73 17.68 5.41
C LEU A 19 18.60 18.65 5.06
N THR A 20 18.12 18.67 3.81
CA THR A 20 17.04 19.58 3.37
C THR A 20 15.73 18.85 3.09
N PHE A 21 15.79 17.65 2.50
CA PHE A 21 14.60 16.90 2.10
C PHE A 21 13.83 16.31 3.27
N ARG A 22 14.52 15.75 4.28
CA ARG A 22 13.85 15.20 5.47
C ARG A 22 13.06 16.27 6.23
N PRO A 23 13.65 17.43 6.61
CA PRO A 23 12.87 18.49 7.24
C PRO A 23 11.72 19.00 6.37
N TYR A 24 11.93 19.12 5.04
CA TYR A 24 10.88 19.51 4.11
C TYR A 24 9.68 18.55 4.12
N MET A 25 9.92 17.23 4.08
CA MET A 25 8.85 16.23 4.13
C MET A 25 8.13 16.22 5.49
N LEU A 26 8.87 16.38 6.59
CA LEU A 26 8.30 16.44 7.94
C LEU A 26 7.49 17.72 8.18
N ASN A 27 7.84 18.83 7.51
CA ASN A 27 7.14 20.10 7.64
C ASN A 27 5.66 20.00 7.22
N GLY A 28 5.30 19.07 6.33
CA GLY A 28 3.91 18.85 5.92
C GLY A 28 2.97 18.39 7.05
N TYR A 29 3.53 17.91 8.17
CA TYR A 29 2.76 17.53 9.36
C TYR A 29 2.66 18.67 10.39
N GLU A 30 3.37 19.78 10.18
CA GLU A 30 3.38 20.97 11.05
C GLU A 30 3.61 20.67 12.55
N ASP A 31 4.34 19.58 12.84
CA ASP A 31 4.55 19.07 14.19
C ASP A 31 6.04 18.80 14.44
N PRO A 32 6.72 19.58 15.31
CA PRO A 32 8.14 19.40 15.59
C PRO A 32 8.45 18.09 16.33
N HIS A 33 7.44 17.42 16.90
CA HIS A 33 7.57 16.15 17.61
C HIS A 33 7.01 14.96 16.80
N PHE A 34 6.72 15.15 15.51
CA PHE A 34 6.12 14.12 14.67
C PHE A 34 6.87 12.79 14.72
N GLU A 35 8.20 12.83 14.59
CA GLU A 35 9.02 11.61 14.58
C GLU A 35 8.96 10.85 15.92
N ASP A 36 9.03 11.56 17.04
CA ASP A 36 8.93 10.96 18.38
C ASP A 36 7.56 10.29 18.58
N LYS A 37 6.49 10.90 18.06
CA LYS A 37 5.14 10.34 18.10
C LYS A 37 5.03 9.06 17.26
N ILE A 38 5.57 9.05 16.05
CA ILE A 38 5.60 7.84 15.20
C ILE A 38 6.42 6.74 15.87
N GLN A 39 7.58 7.04 16.43
CA GLN A 39 8.39 6.07 17.16
C GLN A 39 7.63 5.49 18.37
N ASN A 40 6.90 6.33 19.09
CA ASN A 40 6.10 5.89 20.23
C ASN A 40 4.97 4.94 19.80
N ILE A 41 4.24 5.27 18.73
CA ILE A 41 3.20 4.39 18.15
C ILE A 41 3.81 3.07 17.69
N TYR A 42 4.99 3.11 17.05
CA TYR A 42 5.68 1.90 16.62
C TYR A 42 6.03 0.98 17.81
N GLU A 43 6.57 1.52 18.91
CA GLU A 43 6.88 0.71 20.10
C GLU A 43 5.62 0.13 20.76
N GLN A 44 4.47 0.82 20.68
CA GLN A 44 3.19 0.27 21.15
C GLN A 44 2.68 -0.88 20.27
N LEU A 45 2.85 -0.79 18.94
CA LEU A 45 2.41 -1.82 17.98
C LEU A 45 3.36 -3.03 17.92
N LYS A 46 4.65 -2.81 18.18
CA LYS A 46 5.70 -3.82 18.02
C LYS A 46 5.44 -5.14 18.76
N PRO A 47 4.98 -5.18 20.02
CA PRO A 47 4.65 -6.45 20.67
C PRO A 47 3.62 -7.27 19.90
N LEU A 48 2.55 -6.63 19.40
CA LEU A 48 1.52 -7.28 18.60
C LEU A 48 2.09 -7.79 17.27
N TYR A 49 2.85 -6.95 16.56
CA TYR A 49 3.50 -7.33 15.31
C TYR A 49 4.44 -8.53 15.49
N LEU A 50 5.21 -8.58 16.58
CA LEU A 50 6.12 -9.69 16.84
C LEU A 50 5.38 -11.01 17.11
N GLN A 51 4.23 -10.98 17.79
CA GLN A 51 3.39 -12.17 17.98
C GLN A 51 2.82 -12.66 16.64
N LEU A 52 2.29 -11.74 15.83
CA LEU A 52 1.77 -12.06 14.49
C LEU A 52 2.89 -12.61 13.58
N HIS A 53 4.04 -11.94 13.55
CA HIS A 53 5.22 -12.37 12.79
C HIS A 53 5.68 -13.76 13.21
N ALA A 54 5.80 -14.04 14.52
CA ALA A 54 6.21 -15.36 15.01
C ALA A 54 5.22 -16.46 14.60
N TYR A 55 3.92 -16.18 14.71
CA TYR A 55 2.87 -17.10 14.30
C TYR A 55 2.88 -17.38 12.79
N VAL A 56 2.96 -16.33 11.96
CA VAL A 56 3.03 -16.46 10.51
C VAL A 56 4.31 -17.20 10.10
N ARG A 57 5.45 -16.90 10.72
CA ARG A 57 6.71 -17.64 10.49
C ARG A 57 6.55 -19.13 10.80
N PHE A 58 5.89 -19.46 11.91
CA PHE A 58 5.60 -20.85 12.28
C PHE A 58 4.74 -21.55 11.21
N LYS A 59 3.65 -20.91 10.74
CA LYS A 59 2.79 -21.46 9.69
C LYS A 59 3.51 -21.61 8.35
N LEU A 60 4.31 -20.63 7.96
CA LEU A 60 5.14 -20.69 6.75
C LEU A 60 6.15 -21.83 6.84
N ARG A 61 6.78 -22.04 8.00
CA ARG A 61 7.68 -23.17 8.23
C ARG A 61 6.96 -24.52 8.16
N GLN A 62 5.72 -24.62 8.67
CA GLN A 62 4.91 -25.83 8.50
C GLN A 62 4.63 -26.14 7.03
N LYS A 63 4.43 -25.12 6.18
CA LYS A 63 4.14 -25.30 4.74
C LYS A 63 5.40 -25.50 3.87
N TYR A 64 6.46 -24.75 4.13
CA TYR A 64 7.65 -24.67 3.27
C TYR A 64 8.92 -25.31 3.87
N GLY A 65 8.85 -25.81 5.11
CA GLY A 65 9.95 -26.49 5.79
C GLY A 65 11.14 -25.57 6.11
N ASP A 66 12.35 -26.11 5.95
CA ASP A 66 13.60 -25.49 6.41
C ASP A 66 14.04 -24.22 5.69
N VAL A 67 13.38 -23.88 4.59
CA VAL A 67 13.56 -22.57 3.92
C VAL A 67 13.17 -21.42 4.86
N VAL A 68 12.26 -21.67 5.81
CA VAL A 68 11.85 -20.69 6.82
C VAL A 68 12.53 -21.01 8.14
N SER A 69 13.44 -20.13 8.57
CA SER A 69 14.13 -20.26 9.85
C SER A 69 13.17 -20.19 11.04
N GLU A 70 13.44 -20.95 12.10
CA GLU A 70 12.66 -20.92 13.34
C GLU A 70 12.81 -19.61 14.12
N THR A 71 13.99 -18.99 14.03
CA THR A 71 14.37 -17.83 14.84
C THR A 71 14.71 -16.60 13.99
N GLY A 72 15.09 -16.82 12.73
CA GLY A 72 15.46 -15.76 11.80
C GLY A 72 14.27 -15.03 11.15
N PRO A 73 14.55 -14.03 10.29
CA PRO A 73 13.51 -13.33 9.53
C PRO A 73 12.75 -14.25 8.56
N ILE A 74 11.52 -13.87 8.23
CA ILE A 74 10.74 -14.53 7.18
C ILE A 74 11.33 -14.17 5.80
N PRO A 75 11.52 -15.12 4.86
CA PRO A 75 11.84 -14.80 3.48
C PRO A 75 10.72 -13.97 2.82
N ALA A 76 11.03 -12.74 2.39
CA ALA A 76 10.03 -11.76 1.95
C ALA A 76 9.10 -12.25 0.83
N HIS A 77 9.62 -13.07 -0.10
CA HIS A 77 8.88 -13.60 -1.24
C HIS A 77 7.79 -14.64 -0.88
N LEU A 78 7.71 -15.06 0.40
CA LEU A 78 6.73 -16.05 0.87
C LEU A 78 5.48 -15.42 1.49
N LEU A 79 5.38 -14.08 1.50
CA LEU A 79 4.32 -13.34 2.18
C LEU A 79 3.16 -12.93 1.25
N GLY A 80 3.16 -13.40 0.00
CA GLY A 80 2.06 -13.19 -0.95
C GLY A 80 2.00 -11.80 -1.60
N ASP A 81 2.74 -10.83 -1.05
CA ASP A 81 2.93 -9.50 -1.61
C ASP A 81 4.40 -9.29 -2.02
N ILE A 82 4.63 -8.63 -3.16
CA ILE A 82 5.97 -8.43 -3.71
C ILE A 82 6.87 -7.58 -2.80
N MET A 83 6.27 -6.68 -1.99
CA MET A 83 6.97 -5.85 -1.01
C MET A 83 6.85 -6.40 0.43
N ALA A 84 6.19 -7.55 0.62
CA ALA A 84 5.83 -8.10 1.92
C ALA A 84 5.07 -7.12 2.84
N GLN A 85 4.38 -6.14 2.26
CA GLN A 85 3.68 -5.09 3.00
C GLN A 85 2.31 -5.54 3.51
N ASN A 86 1.72 -6.55 2.87
CA ASN A 86 0.42 -7.12 3.21
C ASN A 86 0.49 -8.65 3.09
N TRP A 87 -0.06 -9.37 4.08
CA TRP A 87 0.01 -10.83 4.17
C TRP A 87 -1.36 -11.52 4.00
N ARG A 88 -2.34 -10.82 3.39
CA ARG A 88 -3.69 -11.36 3.16
C ARG A 88 -3.70 -12.57 2.23
N GLU A 89 -2.85 -12.57 1.20
CA GLU A 89 -2.80 -13.63 0.19
C GLU A 89 -2.30 -15.00 0.71
N ILE A 90 -1.86 -15.07 1.97
CA ILE A 90 -1.48 -16.32 2.65
C ILE A 90 -2.48 -16.74 3.74
N ALA A 91 -3.66 -16.10 3.79
CA ALA A 91 -4.69 -16.38 4.79
C ALA A 91 -5.18 -17.84 4.75
N ASP A 92 -5.23 -18.44 3.55
CA ASP A 92 -5.67 -19.82 3.29
C ASP A 92 -5.05 -20.87 4.22
N PHE A 93 -3.74 -20.77 4.52
CA PHE A 93 -3.04 -21.70 5.41
C PHE A 93 -2.56 -21.07 6.73
N THR A 94 -2.67 -19.75 6.88
CA THR A 94 -2.27 -19.07 8.11
C THR A 94 -3.42 -18.84 9.08
N LEU A 95 -4.69 -18.90 8.65
CA LEU A 95 -5.82 -18.72 9.56
C LEU A 95 -5.84 -19.80 10.68
N PRO A 96 -6.06 -19.41 11.96
CA PRO A 96 -6.12 -20.36 13.07
C PRO A 96 -7.26 -21.37 12.97
N PHE A 97 -8.40 -20.95 12.40
CA PHE A 97 -9.63 -21.73 12.30
C PHE A 97 -10.10 -21.81 10.83
N PRO A 98 -9.51 -22.70 10.01
CA PRO A 98 -9.78 -22.75 8.57
C PRO A 98 -11.25 -23.05 8.24
N ASN A 99 -11.95 -23.77 9.12
CA ASN A 99 -13.33 -24.19 8.90
C ASN A 99 -14.36 -23.08 9.15
N VAL A 100 -13.96 -21.91 9.63
CA VAL A 100 -14.85 -20.75 9.82
C VAL A 100 -15.00 -19.95 8.53
N GLY A 101 -14.19 -20.24 7.52
CA GLY A 101 -14.17 -19.49 6.27
C GLY A 101 -13.39 -18.18 6.39
N ASP A 102 -12.87 -17.73 5.25
CA ASP A 102 -12.38 -16.37 5.03
C ASP A 102 -13.59 -15.51 4.59
N ASN A 103 -13.54 -14.20 4.85
CA ASN A 103 -14.42 -13.21 4.21
C ASN A 103 -13.88 -12.81 2.82
N ASP A 104 -13.29 -13.75 2.07
CA ASP A 104 -12.85 -13.52 0.71
C ASP A 104 -14.05 -13.66 -0.22
N LEU A 105 -14.48 -12.52 -0.77
CA LEU A 105 -15.63 -12.41 -1.66
C LEU A 105 -15.23 -12.49 -3.13
N THR A 106 -13.97 -12.78 -3.45
CA THR A 106 -13.46 -12.73 -4.83
C THR A 106 -14.24 -13.62 -5.77
N GLN A 107 -14.50 -14.88 -5.37
CA GLN A 107 -15.25 -15.82 -6.22
C GLN A 107 -16.71 -15.37 -6.43
N GLU A 108 -17.35 -14.84 -5.38
CA GLU A 108 -18.72 -14.35 -5.45
C GLU A 108 -18.83 -13.15 -6.41
N LEU A 109 -17.86 -12.24 -6.38
CA LEU A 109 -17.79 -11.11 -7.31
C LEU A 109 -17.62 -11.59 -8.76
N ILE A 110 -16.82 -12.63 -8.99
CA ILE A 110 -16.65 -13.24 -10.32
C ILE A 110 -17.96 -13.88 -10.78
N ASP A 111 -18.60 -14.67 -9.93
CA ASP A 111 -19.83 -15.40 -10.25
C ASP A 111 -21.00 -14.45 -10.58
N GLN A 112 -21.02 -13.27 -9.94
CA GLN A 112 -21.97 -12.19 -10.22
C GLN A 112 -21.58 -11.29 -11.42
N ASN A 113 -20.47 -11.57 -12.11
CA ASN A 113 -19.90 -10.73 -13.17
C ASN A 113 -19.69 -9.26 -12.74
N TYR A 114 -19.16 -9.06 -11.54
CA TYR A 114 -18.94 -7.74 -10.97
C TYR A 114 -17.80 -7.01 -11.68
N THR A 115 -18.09 -5.83 -12.22
CA THR A 115 -17.14 -5.00 -12.99
C THR A 115 -16.43 -3.96 -12.12
N ALA A 116 -15.27 -3.46 -12.58
CA ALA A 116 -14.54 -2.40 -11.89
C ALA A 116 -15.40 -1.14 -11.66
N ILE A 117 -16.28 -0.79 -12.60
CA ILE A 117 -17.22 0.33 -12.46
C ILE A 117 -18.27 0.04 -11.38
N GLN A 118 -18.77 -1.20 -11.28
CA GLN A 118 -19.70 -1.58 -10.20
C GLN A 118 -19.05 -1.53 -8.81
N ILE A 119 -17.76 -1.89 -8.71
CA ILE A 119 -16.99 -1.72 -7.47
C ILE A 119 -16.92 -0.24 -7.09
N ALA A 120 -16.57 0.64 -8.04
CA ALA A 120 -16.52 2.08 -7.80
C ALA A 120 -17.88 2.67 -7.43
N LYS A 121 -18.97 2.25 -8.10
CA LYS A 121 -20.33 2.70 -7.77
C LYS A 121 -20.78 2.25 -6.38
N THR A 122 -20.38 1.06 -5.96
CA THR A 122 -20.66 0.57 -4.60
C THR A 122 -19.95 1.41 -3.55
N ALA A 123 -18.73 1.86 -3.83
CA ALA A 123 -18.05 2.82 -2.98
C ALA A 123 -18.79 4.17 -2.96
N GLU A 124 -19.23 4.68 -4.11
CA GLU A 124 -20.04 5.91 -4.17
C GLU A 124 -21.34 5.79 -3.35
N ASP A 125 -22.07 4.69 -3.50
CA ASP A 125 -23.29 4.42 -2.74
C ASP A 125 -23.04 4.42 -1.22
N PHE A 126 -21.89 3.88 -0.78
CA PHE A 126 -21.47 3.97 0.61
C PHE A 126 -21.25 5.43 1.05
N PHE A 127 -20.54 6.24 0.27
CA PHE A 127 -20.34 7.66 0.61
C PHE A 127 -21.66 8.44 0.62
N LYS A 128 -22.55 8.18 -0.35
CA LYS A 128 -23.90 8.77 -0.39
C LYS A 128 -24.74 8.37 0.81
N SER A 129 -24.61 7.14 1.30
CA SER A 129 -25.31 6.68 2.51
C SER A 129 -24.92 7.47 3.76
N LEU A 130 -23.72 8.06 3.76
CA LEU A 130 -23.20 8.96 4.80
C LEU A 130 -23.53 10.44 4.52
N ASN A 131 -24.37 10.73 3.52
CA ASN A 131 -24.72 12.07 3.08
C ASN A 131 -23.51 12.90 2.58
N LEU A 132 -22.53 12.22 1.96
CA LEU A 132 -21.40 12.84 1.28
C LEU A 132 -21.67 13.02 -0.22
N THR A 133 -20.87 13.87 -0.87
CA THR A 133 -21.05 14.25 -2.27
C THR A 133 -20.82 13.06 -3.21
N GLU A 134 -21.72 12.90 -4.18
CA GLU A 134 -21.56 11.92 -5.27
C GLU A 134 -20.46 12.34 -6.26
N MET A 135 -19.97 11.39 -7.05
CA MET A 135 -18.96 11.67 -8.07
C MET A 135 -19.58 12.43 -9.24
N PRO A 136 -18.90 13.46 -9.78
CA PRO A 136 -19.40 14.18 -10.95
C PRO A 136 -19.42 13.27 -12.19
N GLU A 137 -20.27 13.60 -13.17
CA GLU A 137 -20.36 12.85 -14.44
C GLU A 137 -18.99 12.72 -15.13
N SER A 138 -18.18 13.78 -15.06
CA SER A 138 -16.81 13.82 -15.59
C SER A 138 -15.90 12.73 -15.02
N PHE A 139 -16.09 12.31 -13.77
CA PHE A 139 -15.33 11.22 -13.16
C PHE A 139 -15.61 9.90 -13.91
N TRP A 140 -16.89 9.57 -14.10
CA TRP A 140 -17.29 8.35 -14.79
C TRP A 140 -16.88 8.31 -16.27
N GLU A 141 -16.94 9.46 -16.94
CA GLU A 141 -16.58 9.57 -18.35
C GLU A 141 -15.06 9.52 -18.60
N LYS A 142 -14.26 10.07 -17.68
CA LYS A 142 -12.84 10.35 -17.92
C LYS A 142 -11.87 9.53 -17.07
N SER A 143 -12.33 8.89 -16.00
CA SER A 143 -11.50 7.98 -15.19
C SER A 143 -11.19 6.68 -15.92
N ILE A 144 -10.11 6.05 -15.50
CA ILE A 144 -9.62 4.80 -16.06
C ILE A 144 -9.81 3.70 -15.01
N PHE A 145 -10.89 2.92 -15.14
CA PHE A 145 -11.23 1.85 -14.20
C PHE A 145 -10.57 0.51 -14.52
N THR A 146 -10.10 0.32 -15.76
CA THR A 146 -9.48 -0.92 -16.21
C THR A 146 -8.24 -0.62 -17.03
N LYS A 147 -7.27 -1.54 -17.00
CA LYS A 147 -6.04 -1.41 -17.77
C LYS A 147 -6.36 -1.41 -19.26
N SER A 148 -5.87 -0.42 -19.98
CA SER A 148 -5.93 -0.39 -21.45
C SER A 148 -4.92 -1.38 -22.05
N GLU A 149 -5.35 -2.12 -23.08
CA GLU A 149 -4.45 -2.99 -23.85
C GLU A 149 -3.67 -2.21 -24.93
N ASP A 150 -4.19 -1.06 -25.36
CA ASP A 150 -3.65 -0.29 -26.49
C ASP A 150 -2.44 0.57 -26.12
N LYS A 151 -2.24 0.85 -24.83
CA LYS A 151 -1.26 1.85 -24.37
C LYS A 151 -0.54 1.41 -23.10
N PRO A 152 0.76 1.73 -22.94
CA PRO A 152 1.44 1.56 -21.67
C PRO A 152 0.85 2.51 -20.61
N MET A 153 0.69 2.01 -19.39
CA MET A 153 0.06 2.75 -18.29
C MET A 153 0.77 2.53 -16.97
N VAL A 154 0.76 3.56 -16.11
CA VAL A 154 1.10 3.40 -14.69
C VAL A 154 -0.12 2.79 -14.01
N CYS A 155 0.00 1.54 -13.57
CA CYS A 155 -1.13 0.78 -13.00
C CYS A 155 -1.24 0.92 -11.47
N MET A 156 -0.33 1.67 -10.82
CA MET A 156 -0.46 1.96 -9.40
C MET A 156 -1.70 2.84 -9.21
N ALA A 157 -2.62 2.41 -8.34
CA ALA A 157 -3.82 3.16 -8.06
C ALA A 157 -3.48 4.55 -7.51
N SER A 158 -4.19 5.56 -8.00
CA SER A 158 -3.98 6.97 -7.66
C SER A 158 -5.28 7.73 -7.89
N SER A 159 -5.51 8.79 -7.11
CA SER A 159 -6.56 9.77 -7.33
C SER A 159 -5.97 11.11 -7.76
N TRP A 160 -6.68 11.82 -8.65
CA TRP A 160 -6.20 13.05 -9.27
C TRP A 160 -7.21 14.19 -9.13
N ASP A 161 -6.73 15.32 -8.62
CA ASP A 161 -7.43 16.60 -8.62
C ASP A 161 -6.81 17.49 -9.72
N PHE A 162 -7.61 17.87 -10.72
CA PHE A 162 -7.17 18.74 -11.82
C PHE A 162 -7.18 20.22 -11.46
N SER A 163 -7.46 20.55 -10.19
CA SER A 163 -7.37 21.89 -9.59
C SER A 163 -8.31 22.93 -10.21
N ASP A 164 -9.41 22.48 -10.82
CA ASP A 164 -10.47 23.33 -11.39
C ASP A 164 -11.79 23.26 -10.59
N GLY A 165 -11.82 22.44 -9.53
CA GLY A 165 -12.99 22.20 -8.69
C GLY A 165 -14.10 21.40 -9.36
N LYS A 166 -13.83 20.75 -10.51
CA LYS A 166 -14.84 20.06 -11.34
C LYS A 166 -14.38 18.70 -11.87
N ASP A 167 -13.11 18.55 -12.24
CA ASP A 167 -12.55 17.33 -12.83
C ASP A 167 -11.67 16.61 -11.78
N PHE A 168 -12.17 15.46 -11.33
CA PHE A 168 -11.51 14.55 -10.40
C PHE A 168 -11.50 13.16 -11.04
N ARG A 169 -10.41 12.39 -10.89
CA ARG A 169 -10.27 11.07 -11.52
C ARG A 169 -9.59 10.02 -10.69
#